data_AF-A0A430PZH5-F1
#
_entry.id   AF-A0A430PZH5-F1
#
_cell.length_a   1.000
_cell.length_b   1.000
_cell.length_c   1.000
_cell.angle_alpha   90.00
_cell.angle_beta   90.00
_cell.angle_gamma   90.00
#
_symmetry.space_group_name_H-M   'P 1'
#
loop_
_entity.id
_entity.type
_entity.pdbx_description
1 polymer ?
#
loop_
_entity_poly.entity_id
_entity_poly.type
_entity_poly.pdbx_seq_one_letter_code
_entity_poly.pdbx_strand_id
1 'polypeptide(L)'
;MLFDSKIFTLRSNPDLMSSRISLISGMMVLIGVLRFTASLCQGFLFGKSGEKLIKRIRSMVFEAILRQEIAWFDEPENQAGALTAKLATDATKMSMISGAQLGFIIEALALIIMSLVIAFIYSWQLTLVVLAFYPIIVIGGYLQMRSMSGKGKSRNDTESMRVAQEAIGSNRTVTTHTLEEYFFKRFKSYASENQNSHIAFKFTMECKVGMWNAFLSFIKLLLS
;
A
#
# COMPACT_ATOMS: atom_id res chain seq x y z
N MET A 1 -1.49 28.77 -24.87
CA MET A 1 -1.32 29.47 -26.16
C MET A 1 -0.35 28.80 -27.16
N LEU A 2 0.88 28.42 -26.79
CA LEU A 2 1.84 27.79 -27.74
C LEU A 2 1.44 26.38 -28.22
N PHE A 3 0.76 25.59 -27.38
CA PHE A 3 0.28 24.25 -27.75
C PHE A 3 -0.93 24.29 -28.70
N ASP A 4 -1.82 25.26 -28.52
CA ASP A 4 -3.10 25.31 -29.24
C ASP A 4 -2.93 25.71 -30.71
N SER A 5 -2.05 26.69 -30.97
CA SER A 5 -1.66 27.07 -32.34
C SER A 5 -0.91 25.96 -33.09
N LYS A 6 -0.10 25.15 -32.38
CA LYS A 6 0.58 23.96 -32.94
C LYS A 6 -0.41 22.85 -33.29
N ILE A 7 -1.44 22.63 -32.47
CA ILE A 7 -2.48 21.62 -32.72
C ILE A 7 -3.35 22.03 -33.92
N PHE A 8 -3.77 23.28 -33.99
CA PHE A 8 -4.56 23.79 -35.13
C PHE A 8 -3.79 23.77 -36.46
N THR A 9 -2.48 24.05 -36.46
CA THR A 9 -1.64 23.94 -37.66
C THR A 9 -1.34 22.49 -38.07
N LEU A 10 -1.32 21.54 -37.13
CA LEU A 10 -1.20 20.10 -37.39
C LEU A 10 -2.47 19.49 -37.99
N ARG A 11 -3.66 20.00 -37.62
CA ARG A 11 -4.94 19.58 -38.22
C ARG A 11 -5.03 19.95 -39.71
N SER A 12 -4.39 21.05 -40.12
CA SER A 12 -4.46 21.57 -41.49
C SER A 12 -3.61 20.80 -42.52
N ASN A 13 -2.66 19.96 -42.08
CA ASN A 13 -1.76 19.19 -42.97
C ASN A 13 -1.79 17.68 -42.59
N PRO A 14 -2.64 16.87 -43.23
CA PRO A 14 -2.85 15.46 -42.85
C PRO A 14 -1.59 14.59 -43.00
N ASP A 15 -0.69 14.94 -43.92
CA ASP A 15 0.54 14.20 -44.20
C ASP A 15 1.57 14.37 -43.08
N LEU A 16 1.69 15.60 -42.56
CA LEU A 16 2.60 15.94 -41.45
C LEU A 16 2.11 15.34 -40.12
N MET A 17 0.79 15.26 -39.93
CA MET A 17 0.18 14.64 -38.75
C MET A 17 0.45 13.14 -38.70
N SER A 18 0.34 12.44 -39.85
CA SER A 18 0.60 11.01 -39.96
C SER A 18 2.07 10.64 -39.72
N SER A 19 3.01 11.48 -40.17
CA SER A 19 4.44 11.30 -39.91
C SER A 19 4.80 11.51 -38.42
N ARG A 20 4.21 12.50 -37.73
CA ARG A 20 4.45 12.68 -36.29
C ARG A 20 3.82 11.59 -35.43
N ILE A 21 2.63 11.12 -35.80
CA ILE A 21 1.96 10.01 -35.09
C ILE A 21 2.76 8.72 -35.25
N SER A 22 3.28 8.42 -36.44
CA SER A 22 4.15 7.24 -36.64
C SER A 22 5.47 7.33 -35.87
N LEU A 23 6.08 8.52 -35.78
CA LEU A 23 7.26 8.73 -34.93
C LEU A 23 6.96 8.56 -33.44
N ILE A 24 5.89 9.17 -32.92
CA ILE A 24 5.50 9.06 -31.51
C ILE A 24 5.13 7.61 -31.17
N SER A 25 4.40 6.94 -32.07
CA SER A 25 4.07 5.51 -31.93
C SER A 25 5.34 4.66 -31.84
N GLY A 26 6.32 4.89 -32.71
CA GLY A 26 7.62 4.22 -32.64
C GLY A 26 8.37 4.46 -31.33
N MET A 27 8.38 5.70 -30.82
CA MET A 27 9.00 6.02 -29.54
C MET A 27 8.30 5.34 -28.35
N MET A 28 6.96 5.25 -28.37
CA MET A 28 6.20 4.56 -27.32
C MET A 28 6.50 3.06 -27.29
N VAL A 29 6.62 2.43 -28.45
CA VAL A 29 7.04 1.02 -28.56
C VAL A 29 8.44 0.83 -27.98
N LEU A 30 9.39 1.71 -28.32
CA LEU A 30 10.76 1.64 -27.82
C LEU A 30 10.83 1.82 -26.29
N ILE A 31 10.10 2.78 -25.73
CA ILE A 31 9.98 2.97 -24.28
C ILE A 31 9.37 1.73 -23.62
N GLY A 32 8.35 1.12 -24.24
CA GLY A 32 7.73 -0.12 -23.75
C GLY A 32 8.73 -1.28 -23.66
N VAL A 33 9.52 -1.50 -24.71
CA VAL A 33 10.55 -2.54 -24.75
C VAL A 33 11.65 -2.28 -23.71
N LEU A 34 12.10 -1.03 -23.57
CA LEU A 34 13.07 -0.65 -22.54
C LEU A 34 12.52 -0.86 -21.13
N ARG A 35 11.26 -0.49 -20.87
CA ARG A 35 10.63 -0.72 -19.56
C ARG A 35 10.46 -2.19 -19.24
N PHE A 36 10.07 -2.99 -20.22
CA PHE A 36 9.92 -4.43 -20.05
C PHE A 36 11.26 -5.09 -19.71
N THR A 37 12.31 -4.80 -20.49
CA THR A 37 13.66 -5.33 -20.24
C THR A 37 14.25 -4.85 -18.92
N ALA A 38 14.07 -3.56 -18.57
CA ALA A 38 14.50 -3.03 -17.28
C ALA A 38 13.79 -3.69 -16.10
N SER A 39 12.47 -3.90 -16.18
CA SER A 39 11.68 -4.55 -15.12
C SER A 39 12.13 -6.00 -14.91
N LEU A 40 12.36 -6.76 -15.98
CA LEU A 40 12.89 -8.13 -15.89
C LEU A 40 14.29 -8.16 -15.27
N CYS A 41 15.17 -7.27 -15.71
CA CYS A 41 16.54 -7.19 -15.19
C CYS A 41 16.54 -6.82 -13.69
N GLN A 42 15.76 -5.80 -13.32
CA GLN A 42 15.59 -5.36 -11.94
C GLN A 42 15.06 -6.49 -11.06
N GLY A 43 13.97 -7.15 -11.47
CA GLY A 43 13.40 -8.29 -10.73
C GLY A 43 14.42 -9.43 -10.53
N PHE A 44 15.19 -9.76 -11.57
CA PHE A 44 16.19 -10.81 -11.50
C PHE A 44 17.37 -10.47 -10.58
N LEU A 45 17.90 -9.24 -10.69
CA LEU A 45 19.03 -8.76 -9.88
C LEU A 45 18.67 -8.66 -8.40
N PHE A 46 17.49 -8.10 -8.09
CA PHE A 46 17.01 -7.99 -6.70
C PHE A 46 16.59 -9.35 -6.14
N GLY A 47 15.99 -10.23 -6.92
CA GLY A 47 15.71 -11.62 -6.50
C GLY A 47 16.98 -12.36 -6.10
N LYS A 48 17.99 -12.35 -6.97
CA LYS A 48 19.28 -13.01 -6.72
C LYS A 48 20.04 -12.41 -5.53
N SER A 49 20.02 -11.08 -5.39
CA SER A 49 20.67 -10.39 -4.28
C SER A 49 19.93 -10.64 -2.95
N GLY A 50 18.60 -10.70 -3.00
CA GLY A 50 17.76 -11.01 -1.85
C GLY A 50 18.03 -12.40 -1.30
N GLU A 51 18.03 -13.42 -2.16
CA GLU A 51 18.36 -14.81 -1.78
C GLU A 51 19.73 -14.94 -1.11
N LYS A 52 20.75 -14.27 -1.67
CA LYS A 52 22.11 -14.27 -1.11
C LYS A 52 22.14 -13.62 0.28
N LEU A 53 21.42 -12.52 0.48
CA LEU A 53 21.33 -11.84 1.77
C LEU A 53 20.64 -12.73 2.82
N ILE A 54 19.50 -13.35 2.48
CA ILE A 54 18.76 -14.23 3.39
C ILE A 54 19.60 -15.43 3.78
N LYS A 55 20.31 -16.05 2.82
CA LYS A 55 21.20 -17.18 3.10
C LYS A 55 22.29 -16.81 4.10
N ARG A 56 22.87 -15.61 3.96
CA ARG A 56 23.89 -15.09 4.89
C ARG A 56 23.32 -14.87 6.29
N ILE A 57 22.15 -14.22 6.39
CA ILE A 57 21.47 -13.99 7.67
C ILE A 57 21.16 -15.31 8.36
N ARG A 58 20.60 -16.29 7.64
CA ARG A 58 20.28 -17.62 8.19
C ARG A 58 21.52 -18.31 8.76
N SER A 59 22.65 -18.24 8.07
CA SER A 59 23.91 -18.82 8.55
C SER A 59 24.41 -18.15 9.83
N MET A 60 24.39 -16.81 9.89
CA MET A 60 24.84 -16.06 11.06
C MET A 60 23.94 -16.29 12.27
N VAL A 61 22.62 -16.33 12.07
CA VAL A 61 21.67 -16.60 13.15
C VAL A 61 21.82 -18.02 13.68
N PHE A 62 21.98 -19.01 12.80
CA PHE A 62 22.22 -20.39 13.21
C PHE A 62 23.54 -20.53 13.99
N GLU A 63 24.61 -19.89 13.54
CA GLU A 63 25.88 -19.87 14.28
C GLU A 63 25.74 -19.21 15.66
N ALA A 64 25.00 -18.10 15.75
CA ALA A 64 24.74 -17.41 17.02
C ALA A 64 23.95 -18.29 18.00
N ILE A 65 22.94 -19.03 17.49
CA ILE A 65 22.17 -19.98 18.31
C ILE A 65 23.06 -21.09 18.85
N LEU A 66 23.98 -21.65 18.04
CA LEU A 66 24.86 -22.73 18.48
C LEU A 66 25.90 -22.31 19.55
N ARG A 67 26.19 -21.01 19.66
CA ARG A 67 27.12 -20.47 20.67
C ARG A 67 26.45 -20.17 22.02
N GLN A 68 25.14 -20.34 22.11
CA GLN A 68 24.35 -20.03 23.30
C GLN A 68 24.49 -21.13 24.38
N GLU A 69 24.39 -20.75 25.65
CA GLU A 69 24.51 -21.67 26.79
C GLU A 69 23.34 -22.66 26.92
N ILE A 70 23.57 -23.84 27.51
CA ILE A 70 22.54 -24.90 27.66
C ILE A 70 21.31 -24.41 28.44
N ALA A 71 21.50 -23.59 29.48
CA ALA A 71 20.40 -23.03 30.27
C ALA A 71 19.43 -22.17 29.44
N TRP A 72 19.89 -21.61 28.30
CA TRP A 72 19.03 -20.84 27.40
C TRP A 72 18.04 -21.70 26.63
N PHE A 73 18.39 -22.97 26.37
CA PHE A 73 17.54 -23.93 25.66
C PHE A 73 16.48 -24.61 26.55
N ASP A 74 16.58 -24.45 27.87
CA ASP A 74 15.60 -25.00 28.83
C ASP A 74 14.29 -24.19 28.85
N GLU A 75 14.29 -22.96 28.34
CA GLU A 75 13.09 -22.15 28.20
C GLU A 75 12.16 -22.76 27.12
N PRO A 76 10.85 -22.94 27.37
CA PRO A 76 9.91 -23.51 26.40
C PRO A 76 9.82 -22.72 25.09
N GLU A 77 10.12 -21.42 25.10
CA GLU A 77 10.19 -20.58 23.90
C GLU A 77 11.43 -20.89 23.04
N ASN A 78 12.49 -21.42 23.64
CA ASN A 78 13.80 -21.62 23.04
C ASN A 78 14.12 -23.08 22.70
N GLN A 79 13.08 -23.94 22.64
CA GLN A 79 13.25 -25.31 22.18
C GLN A 79 13.72 -25.34 20.72
N ALA A 80 14.59 -26.29 20.37
CA ALA A 80 15.19 -26.40 19.04
C ALA A 80 14.15 -26.44 17.89
N GLY A 81 12.99 -27.07 18.12
CA GLY A 81 11.87 -27.08 17.17
C GLY A 81 11.21 -25.71 17.00
N ALA A 82 10.95 -25.00 18.10
CA ALA A 82 10.36 -23.67 18.09
C ALA A 82 11.29 -22.64 17.42
N LEU A 83 12.60 -22.69 17.69
CA LEU A 83 13.58 -21.84 17.01
C LEU A 83 13.65 -22.11 15.51
N THR A 84 13.63 -23.37 15.10
CA THR A 84 13.72 -23.72 13.67
C THR A 84 12.49 -23.20 12.91
N ALA A 85 11.29 -23.32 13.51
CA ALA A 85 10.06 -22.76 12.97
C ALA A 85 10.07 -21.23 12.94
N LYS A 86 10.55 -20.58 14.01
CA LYS A 86 10.69 -19.12 14.10
C LYS A 86 11.68 -18.59 13.06
N LEU A 87 12.84 -19.25 12.92
CA LEU A 87 13.86 -18.89 11.94
C LEU A 87 13.35 -19.05 10.51
N ALA A 88 12.60 -20.11 10.19
CA ALA A 88 11.98 -20.29 8.89
C ALA A 88 10.94 -19.20 8.59
N THR A 89 10.13 -18.85 9.60
CA THR A 89 9.10 -17.80 9.49
C THR A 89 9.74 -16.42 9.28
N ASP A 90 10.77 -16.08 10.07
CA ASP A 90 11.46 -14.80 9.99
C ASP A 90 12.28 -14.69 8.70
N ALA A 91 12.89 -15.78 8.23
CA ALA A 91 13.55 -15.82 6.92
C ALA A 91 12.56 -15.56 5.77
N THR A 92 11.35 -16.13 5.84
CA THR A 92 10.30 -15.91 4.83
C THR A 92 9.79 -14.46 4.84
N LYS A 93 9.67 -13.85 6.03
CA LYS A 93 9.33 -12.42 6.15
C LYS A 93 10.43 -11.54 5.57
N MET A 94 11.69 -11.83 5.89
CA MET A 94 12.84 -11.08 5.35
C MET A 94 12.98 -11.25 3.83
N SER A 95 12.64 -12.41 3.28
CA SER A 95 12.70 -12.63 1.83
C SER A 95 11.69 -11.81 1.06
N MET A 96 10.50 -11.65 1.62
CA MET A 96 9.45 -10.81 1.05
C MET A 96 9.89 -9.34 0.95
N ILE A 97 10.56 -8.83 1.99
CA ILE A 97 11.05 -7.46 2.03
C ILE A 97 12.24 -7.29 1.07
N SER A 98 13.21 -8.20 1.11
CA SER A 98 14.49 -8.07 0.38
C SER A 98 14.37 -8.28 -1.14
N GLY A 99 13.42 -9.10 -1.60
CA GLY A 99 13.26 -9.39 -3.03
C GLY A 99 12.48 -8.31 -3.79
N ALA A 100 11.16 -8.44 -3.82
CA ALA A 100 10.29 -7.60 -4.64
C ALA A 100 10.08 -6.18 -4.09
N GLN A 101 10.03 -6.04 -2.76
CA GLN A 101 9.71 -4.76 -2.12
C GLN A 101 10.85 -3.75 -2.26
N LEU A 102 12.11 -4.16 -2.09
CA LEU A 102 13.27 -3.27 -2.27
C LEU A 102 13.34 -2.71 -3.71
N GLY A 103 13.08 -3.56 -4.71
CA GLY A 103 13.01 -3.13 -6.09
C GLY A 103 11.94 -2.06 -6.29
N PHE A 104 10.74 -2.28 -5.77
CA PHE A 104 9.65 -1.31 -5.84
C PHE A 104 9.97 0.01 -5.12
N ILE A 105 10.60 -0.05 -3.94
CA ILE A 105 10.97 1.15 -3.17
C ILE A 105 11.97 2.00 -3.95
N ILE A 106 13.01 1.38 -4.51
CA ILE A 106 14.03 2.08 -5.28
C ILE A 106 13.42 2.70 -6.55
N GLU A 107 12.55 1.95 -7.25
CA GLU A 107 11.83 2.48 -8.40
C GLU A 107 10.92 3.66 -8.01
N ALA A 108 10.17 3.54 -6.92
CA ALA A 108 9.30 4.61 -6.43
C ALA A 108 10.10 5.88 -6.08
N LEU A 109 11.26 5.74 -5.42
CA LEU A 109 12.14 6.87 -5.12
C LEU A 109 12.69 7.52 -6.40
N ALA A 110 13.15 6.71 -7.36
CA ALA A 110 13.63 7.21 -8.65
C ALA A 110 12.53 7.95 -9.42
N LEU A 111 11.30 7.41 -9.43
CA LEU A 111 10.14 8.05 -10.05
C LEU A 111 9.77 9.36 -9.38
N ILE A 112 9.80 9.43 -8.05
CA ILE A 112 9.53 10.66 -7.30
C ILE A 112 10.56 11.74 -7.66
N ILE A 113 11.85 11.39 -7.68
CA ILE A 113 12.93 12.32 -8.02
C ILE A 113 12.78 12.80 -9.46
N MET A 114 12.62 11.88 -10.42
CA MET A 114 12.46 12.20 -11.84
C MET A 114 11.24 13.10 -12.09
N SER A 115 10.10 12.76 -11.47
CA SER A 115 8.85 13.52 -11.56
C SER A 115 9.04 14.94 -11.02
N LEU A 116 9.71 15.07 -9.87
CA LEU A 116 9.98 16.37 -9.25
C LEU A 116 10.86 17.24 -10.15
N VAL A 117 11.93 16.68 -10.72
CA VAL A 117 12.84 17.38 -11.64
C VAL A 117 12.09 17.87 -12.88
N ILE A 118 11.31 17.00 -13.53
CA ILE A 118 10.54 17.36 -14.74
C ILE A 118 9.49 18.44 -14.42
N ALA A 119 8.82 18.35 -13.27
CA ALA A 119 7.83 19.32 -12.83
C ALA A 119 8.44 20.72 -12.62
N PHE A 120 9.60 20.80 -11.95
CA PHE A 120 10.32 22.06 -11.74
C PHE A 120 10.80 22.71 -13.04
N ILE A 121 11.20 21.91 -14.03
CA ILE A 121 11.67 22.42 -15.34
C ILE A 121 10.52 23.07 -16.12
N TYR A 122 9.31 22.49 -16.09
CA TYR A 122 8.17 23.01 -16.87
C TYR A 122 7.55 24.27 -16.25
N SER A 123 7.18 24.21 -14.97
CA SER A 123 6.47 25.31 -14.30
C SER A 123 6.67 25.27 -12.78
N TRP A 124 7.71 25.95 -12.30
CA TRP A 124 8.03 26.01 -10.86
C TRP A 124 6.88 26.53 -9.98
N GLN A 125 6.04 27.44 -10.49
CA GLN A 125 4.87 27.98 -9.77
C GLN A 125 3.80 26.92 -9.50
N LEU A 126 3.50 26.05 -10.48
CA LEU A 126 2.53 24.97 -10.31
C LEU A 126 3.07 23.90 -9.36
N THR A 127 4.35 23.55 -9.49
CA THR A 127 4.99 22.53 -8.65
C THR A 127 4.95 22.89 -7.17
N LEU A 128 5.20 24.16 -6.81
CA LEU A 128 5.13 24.61 -5.41
C LEU A 128 3.73 24.48 -4.80
N VAL A 129 2.68 24.77 -5.58
CA VAL A 129 1.29 24.60 -5.13
C VAL A 129 1.00 23.12 -4.86
N VAL A 130 1.35 22.23 -5.79
CA VAL A 130 1.16 20.77 -5.60
C VAL A 130 1.92 20.27 -4.36
N LEU A 131 3.15 20.74 -4.18
CA LEU A 131 4.00 20.35 -3.06
C LEU A 131 3.43 20.79 -1.71
N ALA A 132 2.71 21.92 -1.64
CA ALA A 132 2.02 22.37 -0.43
C ALA A 132 0.79 21.50 -0.08
N PHE A 133 0.11 20.93 -1.07
CA PHE A 133 -1.02 20.01 -0.86
C PHE A 133 -0.57 18.58 -0.50
N TYR A 134 0.60 18.15 -0.97
CA TYR A 134 1.15 16.82 -0.68
C TYR A 134 1.19 16.45 0.82
N PRO A 135 1.69 17.28 1.76
CA PRO A 135 1.72 16.94 3.18
C PRO A 135 0.32 16.81 3.79
N ILE A 136 -0.67 17.58 3.33
CA ILE A 136 -2.06 17.48 3.80
C ILE A 136 -2.63 16.09 3.45
N ILE A 137 -2.33 15.60 2.24
CA ILE A 137 -2.73 14.27 1.79
C ILE A 137 -2.02 13.18 2.61
N VAL A 138 -0.71 13.33 2.83
CA VAL A 138 0.10 12.36 3.60
C VAL A 138 -0.37 12.28 5.06
N ILE A 139 -0.59 13.41 5.72
CA ILE A 139 -1.07 13.45 7.12
C ILE A 139 -2.47 12.84 7.21
N GLY A 140 -3.38 13.19 6.28
CA GLY A 140 -4.70 12.57 6.21
C GLY A 140 -4.64 11.07 5.92
N GLY A 141 -3.68 10.61 5.13
CA GLY A 141 -3.39 9.18 4.89
C GLY A 141 -2.88 8.48 6.14
N TYR A 142 -1.93 9.09 6.84
CA TYR A 142 -1.33 8.55 8.05
C TYR A 142 -2.35 8.39 9.19
N LEU A 143 -3.18 9.40 9.43
CA LEU A 143 -4.26 9.33 10.43
C LEU A 143 -5.27 8.22 10.10
N GLN A 144 -5.58 8.03 8.82
CA GLN A 144 -6.46 6.97 8.35
C GLN A 144 -5.85 5.58 8.58
N MET A 145 -4.57 5.41 8.21
CA MET A 145 -3.85 4.15 8.40
C MET A 145 -3.68 3.82 9.89
N ARG A 146 -3.48 4.84 10.73
CA ARG A 146 -3.45 4.70 12.19
C ARG A 146 -4.83 4.35 12.75
N SER A 147 -5.91 4.91 12.22
CA SER A 147 -7.28 4.51 12.60
C SER A 147 -7.57 3.05 12.20
N MET A 148 -7.02 2.58 11.08
CA MET A 148 -7.21 1.20 10.62
C MET A 148 -6.34 0.21 11.40
N SER A 149 -5.07 0.55 11.65
CA SER A 149 -4.12 -0.30 12.39
C SER A 149 -4.34 -0.27 13.90
N GLY A 150 -4.73 0.87 14.47
CA GLY A 150 -5.12 1.00 15.88
C GLY A 150 -6.47 0.33 16.19
N LYS A 151 -7.28 0.06 15.16
CA LYS A 151 -8.45 -0.84 15.18
C LYS A 151 -8.13 -2.17 14.48
N GLY A 152 -6.93 -2.70 14.64
CA GLY A 152 -6.66 -4.09 14.26
C GLY A 152 -7.66 -4.99 14.98
N LYS A 153 -8.66 -5.49 14.25
CA LYS A 153 -9.89 -6.10 14.79
C LYS A 153 -10.49 -5.19 15.86
N SER A 154 -11.27 -4.17 15.44
CA SER A 154 -12.05 -3.33 16.36
C SER A 154 -12.50 -4.19 17.53
N ARG A 155 -12.07 -3.89 18.75
CA ARG A 155 -12.39 -4.72 19.93
C ARG A 155 -13.90 -5.04 19.97
N ASN A 156 -14.70 -4.11 19.46
CA ASN A 156 -16.14 -4.24 19.35
C ASN A 156 -16.59 -5.22 18.25
N ASP A 157 -15.84 -5.36 17.14
CA ASP A 157 -16.09 -6.39 16.11
C ASP A 157 -15.71 -7.79 16.60
N THR A 158 -14.61 -7.93 17.35
CA THR A 158 -14.28 -9.21 17.98
C THR A 158 -15.30 -9.62 19.03
N GLU A 159 -15.76 -8.67 19.81
CA GLU A 159 -16.75 -8.91 20.87
C GLU A 159 -18.14 -9.18 20.29
N SER A 160 -18.55 -8.49 19.22
CA SER A 160 -19.83 -8.78 18.53
C SER A 160 -19.82 -10.17 17.89
N MET A 161 -18.71 -10.56 17.24
CA MET A 161 -18.53 -11.92 16.73
C MET A 161 -18.50 -12.96 17.85
N ARG A 162 -17.84 -12.67 18.98
CA ARG A 162 -17.81 -13.58 20.13
C ARG A 162 -19.19 -13.80 20.73
N VAL A 163 -19.96 -12.74 20.93
CA VAL A 163 -21.35 -12.80 21.44
C VAL A 163 -22.25 -13.57 20.47
N ALA A 164 -22.10 -13.36 19.16
CA ALA A 164 -22.83 -14.13 18.15
C ALA A 164 -22.43 -15.61 18.17
N GLN A 165 -21.14 -15.92 18.31
CA GLN A 165 -20.63 -17.28 18.37
C GLN A 165 -21.08 -18.01 19.65
N GLU A 166 -21.17 -17.30 20.78
CA GLU A 166 -21.71 -17.84 22.04
C GLU A 166 -23.21 -18.14 21.94
N ALA A 167 -23.98 -17.24 21.31
CA ALA A 167 -25.41 -17.45 21.05
C ALA A 167 -25.66 -18.64 20.12
N ILE A 168 -24.88 -18.78 19.04
CA ILE A 168 -25.00 -19.88 18.07
C ILE A 168 -24.51 -21.20 18.69
N GLY A 169 -23.40 -21.18 19.42
CA GLY A 169 -22.84 -22.37 20.08
C GLY A 169 -23.78 -22.95 21.14
N SER A 170 -24.57 -22.10 21.78
CA SER A 170 -25.53 -22.48 22.83
C SER A 170 -27.00 -22.28 22.40
N ASN A 171 -27.32 -22.48 21.12
CA ASN A 171 -28.67 -22.25 20.57
C ASN A 171 -29.79 -22.96 21.36
N ARG A 172 -29.56 -24.20 21.82
CA ARG A 172 -30.57 -24.95 22.60
C ARG A 172 -30.86 -24.30 23.96
N THR A 173 -29.84 -23.73 24.61
CA THR A 173 -29.98 -23.06 25.90
C THR A 173 -30.60 -21.67 25.76
N VAL A 174 -30.26 -20.94 24.70
CA VAL A 174 -30.81 -19.61 24.40
C VAL A 174 -32.30 -19.70 24.07
N THR A 175 -32.71 -20.70 23.30
CA THR A 175 -34.12 -20.95 22.94
C THR A 175 -34.94 -21.45 24.13
N THR A 176 -34.37 -22.31 25.00
CA THR A 176 -35.08 -22.78 26.21
C THR A 176 -35.24 -21.71 27.29
N HIS A 177 -34.32 -20.73 27.36
CA HIS A 177 -34.40 -19.61 28.29
C HIS A 177 -35.02 -18.35 27.67
N THR A 178 -35.48 -18.40 26.41
CA THR A 178 -36.06 -17.26 25.68
C THR A 178 -35.15 -16.01 25.75
N LEU A 179 -33.83 -16.20 25.60
CA LEU A 179 -32.82 -15.14 25.74
C LEU A 179 -32.45 -14.46 24.40
N GLU A 180 -33.20 -14.71 23.34
CA GLU A 180 -32.92 -14.24 21.98
C GLU A 180 -32.83 -12.71 21.90
N GLU A 181 -33.77 -12.00 22.52
CA GLU A 181 -33.76 -10.53 22.56
C GLU A 181 -32.53 -9.96 23.27
N TYR A 182 -32.06 -10.63 24.32
CA TYR A 182 -30.89 -10.18 25.09
C TYR A 182 -29.62 -10.22 24.22
N PHE A 183 -29.37 -11.35 23.55
CA PHE A 183 -28.23 -11.51 22.65
C PHE A 183 -28.34 -10.59 21.42
N PHE A 184 -29.54 -10.42 20.87
CA PHE A 184 -29.78 -9.51 19.75
C PHE A 184 -29.50 -8.05 20.12
N LYS A 185 -29.99 -7.59 21.29
CA LYS A 185 -29.74 -6.23 21.78
C LYS A 185 -28.25 -5.98 22.04
N ARG A 186 -27.55 -6.97 22.60
CA ARG A 186 -26.10 -6.93 22.84
C ARG A 186 -25.31 -6.86 21.53
N PHE A 187 -25.65 -7.67 20.54
CA PHE A 187 -25.04 -7.61 19.21
C PHE A 187 -25.29 -6.25 18.54
N LYS A 188 -26.52 -5.75 18.61
CA LYS A 188 -26.91 -4.45 18.03
C LYS A 188 -26.12 -3.28 18.62
N SER A 189 -25.86 -3.26 19.94
CA SER A 189 -25.09 -2.18 20.56
C SER A 189 -23.63 -2.15 20.10
N TYR A 190 -23.01 -3.32 19.92
CA TYR A 190 -21.65 -3.39 19.38
C TYR A 190 -21.60 -3.02 17.88
N ALA A 191 -22.62 -3.40 17.10
CA ALA A 191 -22.73 -3.05 15.69
C ALA A 191 -22.93 -1.54 15.45
N SER A 192 -23.77 -0.88 16.25
CA SER A 192 -24.02 0.57 16.11
C SER A 192 -22.79 1.43 16.41
N GLU A 193 -22.01 1.03 17.42
CA GLU A 193 -20.75 1.68 17.78
C GLU A 193 -19.72 1.58 16.64
N ASN A 194 -19.61 0.38 16.03
CA ASN A 194 -18.70 0.17 14.91
C ASN A 194 -19.12 1.00 13.67
N GLN A 195 -20.42 1.06 13.38
CA GLN A 195 -20.98 1.78 12.24
C GLN A 195 -20.69 3.30 12.27
N ASN A 196 -20.80 3.96 13.43
CA ASN A 196 -20.43 5.38 13.57
C ASN A 196 -18.96 5.64 13.19
N SER A 197 -18.11 4.68 13.51
CA SER A 197 -16.68 4.77 13.22
C SER A 197 -16.36 4.52 11.74
N HIS A 198 -17.12 3.66 11.06
CA HIS A 198 -17.10 3.49 9.61
C HIS A 198 -17.62 4.71 8.86
N ILE A 199 -18.62 5.41 9.39
CA ILE A 199 -19.17 6.63 8.78
C ILE A 199 -18.14 7.76 8.80
N ALA A 200 -17.44 7.98 9.93
CA ALA A 200 -16.36 8.96 10.01
C ALA A 200 -15.20 8.65 9.05
N PHE A 201 -14.87 7.36 8.89
CA PHE A 201 -13.87 6.91 7.92
C PHE A 201 -14.31 7.15 6.47
N LYS A 202 -15.56 6.83 6.14
CA LYS A 202 -16.14 7.08 4.82
C LYS A 202 -16.13 8.57 4.49
N PHE A 203 -16.53 9.43 5.43
CA PHE A 203 -16.47 10.88 5.27
C PHE A 203 -15.04 11.38 5.00
N THR A 204 -14.05 10.81 5.69
CA THR A 204 -12.63 11.13 5.47
C THR A 204 -12.17 10.73 4.06
N MET A 205 -12.67 9.62 3.50
CA MET A 205 -12.40 9.22 2.12
C MET A 205 -13.07 10.16 1.11
N GLU A 206 -14.34 10.48 1.30
CA GLU A 206 -15.10 11.37 0.41
C GLU A 206 -14.45 12.77 0.35
N CYS A 207 -14.00 13.32 1.48
CA CYS A 207 -13.27 14.60 1.50
C CYS A 207 -11.94 14.54 0.72
N LYS A 208 -11.21 13.42 0.74
CA LYS A 208 -9.98 13.27 -0.05
C LYS A 208 -10.26 13.25 -1.56
N VAL A 209 -11.29 12.52 -1.97
CA VAL A 209 -11.73 12.47 -3.38
C VAL A 209 -12.22 13.84 -3.84
N GLY A 210 -13.00 14.53 -3.00
CA GLY A 210 -13.44 15.90 -3.26
C GLY A 210 -12.28 16.88 -3.40
N MET A 211 -11.28 16.80 -2.52
CA MET A 211 -10.09 17.65 -2.58
C MET A 211 -9.22 17.36 -3.81
N TRP A 212 -9.11 16.08 -4.21
CA TRP A 212 -8.43 15.70 -5.45
C TRP A 212 -9.13 16.24 -6.71
N ASN A 213 -10.46 16.15 -6.76
CA ASN A 213 -11.24 16.68 -7.86
C ASN A 213 -11.19 18.22 -7.93
N ALA A 214 -11.21 18.90 -6.77
CA ALA A 214 -11.04 20.34 -6.70
C ALA A 214 -9.66 20.78 -7.21
N PHE A 215 -8.61 20.04 -6.84
CA PHE A 215 -7.25 20.26 -7.33
C PHE A 215 -7.13 20.06 -8.86
N LEU A 216 -7.75 19.02 -9.40
CA LEU A 216 -7.80 18.81 -10.86
C LEU A 216 -8.56 19.92 -11.59
N SER A 217 -9.66 20.41 -11.00
CA SER A 217 -10.44 21.53 -11.54
C SER A 217 -9.61 22.82 -11.55
N PHE A 218 -8.87 23.09 -10.47
CA PHE A 218 -7.97 24.23 -10.36
C PHE A 218 -6.85 24.19 -11.40
N ILE A 219 -6.24 23.01 -11.62
CA ILE A 219 -5.25 22.82 -12.70
C ILE A 219 -5.87 23.08 -14.07
N LYS A 220 -7.08 22.57 -14.35
CA LYS A 220 -7.77 22.82 -15.62
C LYS A 220 -8.05 24.31 -15.85
N LEU A 221 -8.38 25.04 -14.79
CA LEU A 221 -8.69 26.47 -14.84
C LEU A 221 -7.43 27.33 -15.06
N LEU A 222 -6.26 26.84 -14.61
CA LEU A 222 -4.96 27.46 -14.83
C LEU A 222 -4.34 27.12 -16.20
N LEU A 223 -4.78 26.02 -16.84
CA LEU A 223 -4.35 25.59 -18.17
C LEU A 223 -5.20 26.16 -19.31
N SER A 224 -6.38 26.70 -19.02
CA SER A 224 -7.27 27.40 -19.93
C SER A 224 -6.93 28.88 -20.03
#